data_AF-A0A838NUB3-F1
#
_entry.id   AF-A0A838NUB3-F1
#
_cell.length_a   1.000
_cell.length_b   1.000
_cell.length_c   1.000
_cell.angle_alpha   90.00
_cell.angle_beta   90.00
_cell.angle_gamma   90.00
#
_symmetry.space_group_name_H-M   'P 1'
#
loop_
_entity.id
_entity.type
_entity.pdbx_description
1 polymer ?
#
loop_
_entity_poly.entity_id
_entity_poly.type
_entity_poly.pdbx_seq_one_letter_code
_entity_poly.pdbx_strand_id
1 'polypeptide(L)'
;MTLPPPFAIVQARVGSKRLPGKVLLPIRGTPLIEHVWRRTVKAFGKRHTVVAHPDTPENAPLVELLESLGAHRFAWEGPEDDVLSRFYYCAHSYRWHPDSVIVRVTADDWRKSPAMMKRVANGERMAVEVGAEAFTLAMLDEAQRTPDLRSDYREHITYALFPTAPPKPPPGVWSIDSVDDLAAAQSVIA
;
A
#
# COMPACT_ATOMS: atom_id res chain seq x y z
N MET A 1 -16.86 4.39 23.24
CA MET A 1 -15.47 3.92 23.04
C MET A 1 -14.92 4.68 21.84
N THR A 2 -13.70 5.21 21.91
CA THR A 2 -13.07 5.88 20.75
C THR A 2 -12.60 4.82 19.75
N LEU A 3 -12.83 5.07 18.46
CA LEU A 3 -12.34 4.18 17.40
C LEU A 3 -10.82 4.03 17.48
N PRO A 4 -10.27 2.86 17.11
CA PRO A 4 -8.83 2.68 17.07
C PRO A 4 -8.20 3.62 16.04
N PRO A 5 -6.93 4.05 16.24
CA PRO A 5 -6.21 4.84 15.24
C PRO A 5 -6.19 4.15 13.88
N PRO A 6 -6.17 4.91 12.76
CA PRO A 6 -6.03 4.36 11.43
C PRO A 6 -4.85 3.40 11.33
N PHE A 7 -5.02 2.31 10.59
CA PHE A 7 -3.99 1.29 10.40
C PHE A 7 -3.56 1.25 8.94
N ALA A 8 -2.28 1.52 8.69
CA ALA A 8 -1.74 1.55 7.34
C ALA A 8 -1.17 0.20 6.92
N ILE A 9 -1.61 -0.26 5.75
CA ILE A 9 -1.11 -1.46 5.10
C ILE A 9 -0.40 -1.02 3.82
N VAL A 10 0.92 -1.16 3.81
CA VAL A 10 1.75 -0.96 2.62
C VAL A 10 1.76 -2.27 1.83
N GLN A 11 1.14 -2.30 0.65
CA GLN A 11 1.19 -3.49 -0.21
C GLN A 11 2.49 -3.51 -1.01
N ALA A 12 3.28 -4.57 -0.88
CA ALA A 12 4.55 -4.69 -1.58
C ALA A 12 4.74 -6.12 -2.12
N ARG A 13 5.31 -6.22 -3.32
CA ARG A 13 5.76 -7.48 -3.92
C ARG A 13 6.94 -7.22 -4.85
N VAL A 14 7.83 -8.20 -5.00
CA VAL A 14 8.93 -8.17 -5.96
C VAL A 14 8.41 -8.44 -7.39
N GLY A 15 7.39 -9.29 -7.54
CA GLY A 15 6.79 -9.78 -8.79
C GLY A 15 6.01 -8.76 -9.66
N SER A 16 6.42 -7.49 -9.68
CA SER A 16 5.82 -6.47 -10.55
C SER A 16 5.98 -6.83 -12.04
N LYS A 17 4.87 -6.83 -12.79
CA LYS A 17 4.86 -7.14 -14.24
C LYS A 17 5.52 -6.06 -15.11
N ARG A 18 5.40 -4.79 -14.72
CA ARG A 18 5.86 -3.64 -15.54
C ARG A 18 7.35 -3.36 -15.38
N LEU A 19 7.81 -3.39 -14.14
CA LEU A 19 9.24 -3.31 -13.78
C LEU A 19 9.49 -4.28 -12.61
N PRO A 20 9.96 -5.51 -12.88
CA PRO A 20 10.27 -6.48 -11.85
C PRO A 20 11.28 -5.96 -10.82
N GLY A 21 11.06 -6.25 -9.54
CA GLY A 21 11.96 -5.83 -8.46
C GLY A 21 11.95 -4.33 -8.15
N LYS A 22 11.07 -3.53 -8.76
CA LYS A 22 11.03 -2.07 -8.61
C LYS A 22 11.02 -1.56 -7.17
N VAL A 23 10.37 -2.29 -6.26
CA VAL A 23 10.27 -1.92 -4.84
C VAL A 23 11.64 -1.89 -4.15
N LEU A 24 12.62 -2.62 -4.67
CA LEU A 24 14.00 -2.70 -4.17
C LEU A 24 14.94 -1.70 -4.88
N LEU A 25 14.52 -1.13 -6.02
CA LEU A 25 15.39 -0.25 -6.79
C LEU A 25 15.64 1.06 -6.04
N PRO A 26 16.89 1.56 -6.03
CA PRO A 26 17.23 2.75 -5.28
C PRO A 26 16.77 4.02 -5.98
N ILE A 27 16.11 4.89 -5.22
CA ILE A 27 15.94 6.29 -5.54
C ILE A 27 16.90 7.05 -4.63
N ARG A 28 18.00 7.54 -5.22
CA ARG A 28 19.08 8.26 -4.51
C ARG A 28 19.70 7.45 -3.36
N GLY A 29 20.06 6.21 -3.66
CA GLY A 29 20.70 5.30 -2.70
C GLY A 29 19.76 4.68 -1.66
N THR A 30 18.48 5.06 -1.64
CA THR A 30 17.47 4.48 -0.74
C THR A 30 16.47 3.65 -1.56
N PRO A 31 16.25 2.36 -1.25
CA PRO A 31 15.24 1.54 -1.91
C PRO A 31 13.86 2.21 -1.94
N LEU A 32 13.13 2.04 -3.05
CA LEU A 32 11.82 2.65 -3.26
C LEU A 32 10.87 2.36 -2.08
N ILE A 33 10.72 1.10 -1.67
CA ILE A 33 9.85 0.73 -0.54
C ILE A 33 10.23 1.42 0.77
N GLU A 34 11.52 1.68 1.00
CA GLU A 34 11.97 2.35 2.22
C GLU A 34 11.47 3.79 2.28
N HIS A 35 11.42 4.50 1.14
CA HIS A 35 10.81 5.83 1.07
C HIS A 35 9.35 5.80 1.51
N VAL A 36 8.59 4.82 1.01
CA VAL A 36 7.16 4.64 1.31
C VAL A 36 6.96 4.26 2.77
N TRP A 37 7.72 3.29 3.28
CA TRP A 37 7.68 2.85 4.67
C TRP A 37 7.92 4.03 5.63
N ARG A 38 9.03 4.77 5.45
CA ARG A 38 9.37 5.91 6.33
C ARG A 38 8.30 7.01 6.31
N ARG A 39 7.73 7.31 5.15
CA ARG A 39 6.64 8.30 5.01
C ARG A 39 5.35 7.84 5.66
N THR A 40 5.02 6.56 5.53
CA THR A 40 3.82 5.96 6.16
C THR A 40 3.96 5.94 7.68
N VAL A 41 5.14 5.55 8.20
CA VAL A 41 5.47 5.62 9.63
C VAL A 41 5.41 7.06 10.14
N LYS A 42 5.87 8.05 9.37
CA LYS A 42 5.73 9.47 9.74
C LYS A 42 4.26 9.91 9.83
N ALA A 43 3.36 9.29 9.07
CA ALA A 43 1.93 9.60 9.11
C ALA A 43 1.22 8.93 10.29
N PHE A 44 1.40 7.63 10.49
CA PHE A 44 0.56 6.83 11.40
C PHE A 44 1.31 6.24 12.60
N GLY A 45 2.65 6.29 12.57
CA GLY A 45 3.51 5.64 13.56
C GLY A 45 3.76 4.17 13.23
N LYS A 46 4.91 3.67 13.69
CA LYS A 46 5.37 2.30 13.40
C LYS A 46 4.38 1.24 13.90
N ARG A 47 3.82 1.41 15.10
CA ARG A 47 2.81 0.50 15.69
C ARG A 47 1.50 0.41 14.90
N HIS A 48 1.27 1.30 13.95
CA HIS A 48 0.07 1.35 13.12
C HIS A 48 0.40 1.27 11.63
N THR A 49 1.56 0.71 11.29
CA THR A 49 1.98 0.49 9.91
C THR A 49 2.52 -0.94 9.76
N VAL A 50 2.06 -1.64 8.74
CA VAL A 50 2.55 -2.98 8.35
C VAL A 50 2.81 -3.02 6.85
N VAL A 51 3.79 -3.80 6.43
CA VAL A 51 3.99 -4.15 5.02
C VAL A 51 3.41 -5.53 4.76
N ALA A 52 2.39 -5.62 3.90
CA ALA A 52 1.80 -6.89 3.49
C ALA A 52 2.43 -7.35 2.17
N HIS A 53 3.00 -8.55 2.17
CA HIS A 53 3.71 -9.13 1.02
C HIS A 53 3.31 -10.60 0.79
N PRO A 54 3.42 -11.13 -0.43
CA PRO A 54 3.28 -12.56 -0.69
C PRO A 54 4.37 -13.36 0.02
N ASP A 55 4.02 -14.51 0.56
CA ASP A 55 4.96 -15.44 1.19
C ASP A 55 5.55 -16.40 0.15
N THR A 56 6.42 -15.86 -0.71
CA THR A 56 7.07 -16.63 -1.77
C THR A 56 8.58 -16.41 -1.77
N PRO A 57 9.38 -17.37 -2.26
CA PRO A 57 10.84 -17.21 -2.36
C PRO A 57 11.27 -15.98 -3.15
N GLU A 58 10.54 -15.59 -4.20
CA GLU A 58 10.84 -14.39 -4.99
C GLU A 58 10.76 -13.10 -4.17
N ASN A 59 9.98 -13.11 -3.08
CA ASN A 59 9.85 -11.99 -2.16
C ASN A 59 10.88 -11.99 -1.02
N ALA A 60 11.77 -12.99 -0.93
CA ALA A 60 12.78 -13.06 0.12
C ALA A 60 13.67 -11.80 0.23
N PRO A 61 14.17 -11.19 -0.88
CA PRO A 61 14.96 -9.95 -0.78
C PRO A 61 14.17 -8.76 -0.22
N LEU A 62 12.85 -8.73 -0.45
CA LEU A 62 11.98 -7.72 0.17
C LEU A 62 11.86 -7.97 1.67
N VAL A 63 11.72 -9.24 2.10
CA VAL A 63 11.66 -9.60 3.53
C VAL A 63 12.95 -9.19 4.25
N GLU A 64 14.12 -9.53 3.71
CA GLU A 64 15.43 -9.16 4.27
C GLU A 64 15.57 -7.64 4.43
N LEU A 65 15.18 -6.87 3.41
CA LEU A 65 15.19 -5.42 3.47
C LEU A 65 14.26 -4.91 4.57
N LEU A 66 13.02 -5.41 4.64
CA LEU A 66 12.04 -5.00 5.65
C LEU A 66 12.51 -5.32 7.08
N GLU A 67 13.19 -6.46 7.28
CA GLU A 67 13.79 -6.84 8.55
C GLU A 67 14.93 -5.90 8.94
N SER A 68 15.78 -5.50 7.99
CA SER A 68 16.85 -4.51 8.24
C SER A 68 16.30 -3.12 8.65
N LEU A 69 15.10 -2.76 8.16
CA LEU A 69 14.38 -1.55 8.55
C LEU A 69 13.62 -1.71 9.88
N GLY A 70 13.56 -2.93 10.42
CA GLY A 70 12.72 -3.32 11.54
C GLY A 70 11.22 -3.13 11.26
N ALA A 71 10.77 -3.21 10.02
CA ALA A 71 9.37 -3.02 9.66
C ALA A 71 8.48 -4.15 10.18
N HIS A 72 7.25 -3.82 10.59
CA HIS A 72 6.25 -4.87 10.80
C HIS A 72 5.81 -5.40 9.45
N ARG A 73 5.66 -6.72 9.36
CA ARG A 73 5.34 -7.41 8.11
C ARG A 73 4.22 -8.42 8.31
N PHE A 74 3.45 -8.62 7.26
CA PHE A 74 2.40 -9.63 7.15
C PHE A 74 2.68 -10.46 5.90
N ALA A 75 2.94 -11.74 6.10
CA ALA A 75 3.19 -12.71 5.03
C ALA A 75 1.85 -13.28 4.55
N TRP A 76 1.63 -13.28 3.23
CA TRP A 76 0.40 -13.74 2.60
C TRP A 76 0.63 -15.03 1.81
N GLU A 77 0.05 -16.12 2.31
CA GLU A 77 0.22 -17.47 1.75
C GLU A 77 -0.71 -17.77 0.56
N GLY A 78 -1.59 -16.84 0.19
CA GLY A 78 -2.49 -17.01 -0.95
C GLY A 78 -1.93 -16.46 -2.27
N PRO A 79 -2.75 -16.45 -3.35
CA PRO A 79 -2.35 -15.92 -4.64
C PRO A 79 -1.84 -14.48 -4.57
N GLU A 80 -0.76 -14.19 -5.29
CA GLU A 80 -0.11 -12.89 -5.26
C GLU A 80 -1.03 -11.74 -5.75
N ASP A 81 -1.88 -12.05 -6.74
CA ASP A 81 -2.84 -11.15 -7.38
C ASP A 81 -4.16 -11.00 -6.60
N ASP A 82 -4.47 -11.87 -5.64
CA ASP A 82 -5.60 -11.68 -4.72
C ASP A 82 -5.27 -10.67 -3.62
N VAL A 83 -5.10 -9.42 -4.04
CA VAL A 83 -4.78 -8.29 -3.17
C VAL A 83 -5.91 -8.07 -2.17
N LEU A 84 -7.17 -8.27 -2.55
CA LEU A 84 -8.32 -8.14 -1.64
C LEU A 84 -8.21 -9.08 -0.45
N SER A 85 -8.00 -10.38 -0.68
CA SER A 85 -7.83 -11.33 0.41
C SER A 85 -6.60 -10.99 1.26
N ARG A 86 -5.47 -10.61 0.64
CA ARG A 86 -4.28 -10.17 1.39
C ARG A 86 -4.59 -8.99 2.32
N PHE A 87 -5.34 -7.99 1.85
CA PHE A 87 -5.77 -6.86 2.69
C PHE A 87 -6.74 -7.28 3.79
N TYR A 88 -7.72 -8.12 3.46
CA TYR A 88 -8.71 -8.64 4.39
C TYR A 88 -8.03 -9.34 5.58
N TYR A 89 -7.22 -10.37 5.32
CA TYR A 89 -6.57 -11.15 6.39
C TYR A 89 -5.52 -10.32 7.15
N CYS A 90 -4.78 -9.44 6.46
CA CYS A 90 -3.87 -8.53 7.11
C CYS A 90 -4.60 -7.59 8.06
N ALA A 91 -5.66 -6.91 7.61
CA ALA A 91 -6.41 -5.97 8.42
C ALA A 91 -7.02 -6.63 9.67
N HIS A 92 -7.62 -7.82 9.53
CA HIS A 92 -8.19 -8.59 10.64
C HIS A 92 -7.15 -9.07 11.66
N SER A 93 -5.88 -9.19 11.26
CA SER A 93 -4.80 -9.51 12.20
C SER A 93 -4.47 -8.37 13.17
N TYR A 94 -4.90 -7.13 12.86
CA TYR A 94 -4.56 -5.93 13.62
C TYR A 94 -5.77 -5.12 14.12
N ARG A 95 -6.96 -5.35 13.55
CA ARG A 95 -8.19 -4.61 13.84
C ARG A 95 -9.38 -5.57 13.86
N TRP A 96 -10.38 -5.22 14.65
CA TRP A 96 -11.58 -6.04 14.86
C TRP A 96 -12.88 -5.24 14.74
N HIS A 97 -12.83 -3.94 14.99
CA HIS A 97 -14.03 -3.10 14.94
C HIS A 97 -14.39 -2.78 13.49
N PRO A 98 -15.66 -2.92 13.05
CA PRO A 98 -16.09 -2.69 11.67
C PRO A 98 -15.71 -1.29 11.16
N ASP A 99 -15.81 -0.27 12.01
CA ASP A 99 -15.44 1.11 11.68
C ASP A 99 -13.93 1.42 11.78
N SER A 100 -13.08 0.41 11.96
CA SER A 100 -11.63 0.62 11.95
C SER A 100 -11.20 1.13 10.58
N VAL A 101 -10.49 2.25 10.53
CA VAL A 101 -9.97 2.80 9.28
C VAL A 101 -8.71 2.05 8.86
N ILE A 102 -8.75 1.46 7.68
CA ILE A 102 -7.62 0.83 7.00
C ILE A 102 -7.13 1.76 5.91
N VAL A 103 -5.84 2.04 5.89
CA VAL A 103 -5.20 2.91 4.90
C VAL A 103 -4.35 2.08 3.96
N ARG A 104 -4.79 1.95 2.71
CA ARG A 104 -4.04 1.28 1.64
C ARG A 104 -2.96 2.19 1.10
N VAL A 105 -1.72 1.76 1.24
CA VAL A 105 -0.55 2.45 0.70
C VAL A 105 0.11 1.55 -0.34
N THR A 106 0.27 2.07 -1.55
CA THR A 106 0.96 1.42 -2.67
C THR A 106 2.48 1.63 -2.55
N ALA A 107 3.23 0.54 -2.65
CA ALA A 107 4.68 0.52 -2.41
C ALA A 107 5.51 1.17 -3.52
N ASP A 108 4.95 1.42 -4.69
CA ASP A 108 5.62 1.99 -5.86
C ASP A 108 5.54 3.51 -5.97
N ASP A 109 4.84 4.15 -5.03
CA ASP A 109 4.62 5.59 -4.97
C ASP A 109 5.58 6.29 -4.00
N TRP A 110 6.82 6.51 -4.43
CA TRP A 110 7.93 6.91 -3.54
C TRP A 110 7.75 8.26 -2.83
N ARG A 111 6.85 9.12 -3.31
CA ARG A 111 6.62 10.50 -2.81
C ARG A 111 5.37 10.64 -1.92
N LYS A 112 4.86 9.58 -1.30
CA LYS A 112 3.71 9.67 -0.39
C LYS A 112 3.81 10.87 0.57
N SER A 113 2.77 11.68 0.64
CA SER A 113 2.67 12.83 1.55
C SER A 113 2.03 12.40 2.87
N PRO A 114 2.75 12.46 4.01
CA PRO A 114 2.18 12.09 5.30
C PRO A 114 0.94 12.91 5.68
N ALA A 115 0.90 14.19 5.29
CA ALA A 115 -0.25 15.05 5.54
C ALA A 115 -1.47 14.61 4.73
N MET A 116 -1.27 14.24 3.46
CA MET A 116 -2.37 13.78 2.60
C MET A 116 -2.87 12.38 3.00
N MET A 117 -1.96 11.47 3.39
CA MET A 117 -2.37 10.18 3.95
C MET A 117 -3.26 10.36 5.20
N LYS A 118 -2.94 11.32 6.09
CA LYS A 118 -3.79 11.65 7.24
C LYS A 118 -5.16 12.19 6.84
N ARG A 119 -5.22 13.06 5.83
CA ARG A 119 -6.48 13.59 5.28
C ARG A 119 -7.35 12.47 4.70
N VAL A 120 -6.75 11.58 3.92
CA VAL A 120 -7.44 10.40 3.38
C VAL A 120 -7.96 9.51 4.50
N ALA A 121 -7.17 9.26 5.54
CA ALA A 121 -7.61 8.50 6.72
C ALA A 121 -8.78 9.16 7.49
N ASN A 122 -9.03 10.45 7.29
CA ASN A 122 -10.18 11.18 7.83
C ASN A 122 -11.36 11.30 6.85
N GLY A 123 -11.35 10.50 5.77
CA GLY A 123 -12.47 10.37 4.83
C GLY A 123 -12.33 11.15 3.52
N GLU A 124 -11.22 11.85 3.30
CA GLU A 124 -11.00 12.54 2.02
C GLU A 124 -10.63 11.56 0.89
N ARG A 125 -11.20 11.78 -0.31
CA ARG A 125 -10.77 11.11 -1.54
C ARG A 125 -9.71 11.96 -2.23
N MET A 126 -8.50 11.43 -2.40
CA MET A 126 -7.39 12.11 -3.08
C MET A 126 -6.70 11.15 -4.05
N ALA A 127 -5.75 11.67 -4.85
CA ALA A 127 -4.90 10.84 -5.68
C ALA A 127 -4.11 9.84 -4.83
N VAL A 128 -4.22 8.55 -5.20
CA VAL A 128 -3.59 7.44 -4.48
C VAL A 128 -2.10 7.68 -4.38
N GLU A 129 -1.49 8.12 -5.47
CA GLU A 129 -0.05 8.24 -5.67
C GLU A 129 0.58 9.26 -4.74
N VAL A 130 -0.18 10.30 -4.36
CA VAL A 130 0.28 11.32 -3.41
C VAL A 130 -0.14 10.98 -1.99
N GLY A 131 -1.37 10.49 -1.80
CA GLY A 131 -1.91 10.11 -0.51
C GLY A 131 -1.92 8.61 -0.32
N ALA A 132 -3.13 8.06 -0.32
CA ALA A 132 -3.46 6.67 -0.10
C ALA A 132 -4.93 6.46 -0.51
N GLU A 133 -5.49 5.30 -0.22
CA GLU A 133 -6.93 5.11 -0.06
C GLU A 133 -7.23 4.73 1.38
N ALA A 134 -8.37 5.15 1.90
CA ALA A 134 -8.86 4.71 3.20
C ALA A 134 -10.29 4.24 3.13
N PHE A 135 -10.55 3.14 3.81
CA PHE A 135 -11.84 2.45 3.86
C PHE A 135 -11.96 1.77 5.22
N THR A 136 -13.18 1.40 5.60
CA THR A 136 -13.39 0.71 6.88
C THR A 136 -13.13 -0.79 6.75
N LEU A 137 -12.89 -1.45 7.87
CA LEU A 137 -12.81 -2.90 7.92
C LEU A 137 -14.10 -3.55 7.39
N ALA A 138 -15.27 -2.96 7.71
CA ALA A 138 -16.55 -3.43 7.18
C ALA A 138 -16.64 -3.40 5.65
N MET A 139 -16.05 -2.40 4.99
CA MET A 139 -15.99 -2.34 3.52
C MET A 139 -15.14 -3.49 2.94
N LEU A 140 -14.03 -3.85 3.58
CA LEU A 140 -13.26 -5.04 3.20
C LEU A 140 -14.08 -6.31 3.39
N ASP A 141 -14.83 -6.43 4.48
CA ASP A 141 -15.66 -7.60 4.76
C ASP A 141 -16.77 -7.75 3.72
N GLU A 142 -17.41 -6.64 3.34
CA GLU A 142 -18.42 -6.62 2.29
C GLU A 142 -17.82 -7.03 0.94
N ALA A 143 -16.72 -6.40 0.53
CA ALA A 143 -16.03 -6.72 -0.72
C ALA A 143 -15.60 -8.20 -0.78
N GLN A 144 -15.07 -8.74 0.32
CA GLN A 144 -14.63 -10.13 0.40
C GLN A 144 -15.79 -11.13 0.31
N ARG A 145 -16.98 -10.75 0.81
CA ARG A 145 -18.21 -11.57 0.77
C ARG A 145 -18.96 -11.48 -0.56
N THR A 146 -18.62 -10.56 -1.44
CA THR A 146 -19.27 -10.41 -2.75
C THR A 146 -19.08 -11.67 -3.61
N PRO A 147 -20.17 -12.39 -3.94
CA PRO A 147 -20.10 -13.57 -4.81
C PRO A 147 -19.58 -13.20 -6.19
N ASP A 148 -18.76 -14.08 -6.79
CA ASP A 148 -18.25 -13.94 -8.16
C ASP A 148 -17.59 -12.58 -8.46
N LEU A 149 -17.02 -11.93 -7.44
CA LEU A 149 -16.26 -10.71 -7.61
C LEU A 149 -15.11 -10.96 -8.59
N ARG A 150 -15.08 -10.17 -9.67
CA ARG A 150 -14.11 -10.32 -10.75
C ARG A 150 -12.67 -10.30 -10.23
N SER A 151 -11.81 -11.13 -10.81
CA SER A 151 -10.39 -11.23 -10.42
C SER A 151 -9.63 -9.91 -10.55
N ASP A 152 -9.93 -9.10 -11.57
CA ASP A 152 -9.31 -7.78 -11.74
C ASP A 152 -9.71 -6.80 -10.62
N TYR A 153 -10.88 -6.97 -10.01
CA TYR A 153 -11.30 -6.16 -8.85
C TYR A 153 -10.67 -6.68 -7.55
N ARG A 154 -10.34 -7.97 -7.49
CA ARG A 154 -9.52 -8.53 -6.40
C ARG A 154 -8.07 -8.06 -6.45
N GLU A 155 -7.50 -7.87 -7.65
CA GLU A 155 -6.16 -7.29 -7.81
C GLU A 155 -6.17 -5.76 -7.63
N HIS A 156 -7.19 -5.09 -8.16
CA HIS A 156 -7.36 -3.64 -8.09
C HIS A 156 -8.49 -3.26 -7.14
N ILE A 157 -8.26 -3.50 -5.85
CA ILE A 157 -9.27 -3.42 -4.77
C ILE A 157 -10.04 -2.09 -4.68
N THR A 158 -9.49 -1.01 -5.23
CA THR A 158 -10.22 0.26 -5.43
C THR A 158 -11.60 0.05 -6.02
N TYR A 159 -11.73 -0.77 -7.07
CA TYR A 159 -13.01 -0.98 -7.77
C TYR A 159 -13.96 -1.91 -7.02
N ALA A 160 -13.43 -2.70 -6.07
CA ALA A 160 -14.25 -3.48 -5.16
C ALA A 160 -14.81 -2.64 -4.00
N LEU A 161 -14.16 -1.51 -3.66
CA LEU A 161 -14.45 -0.72 -2.46
C LEU A 161 -15.10 0.63 -2.76
N PHE A 162 -14.88 1.19 -3.95
CA PHE A 162 -15.37 2.51 -4.32
C PHE A 162 -16.11 2.48 -5.66
N PRO A 163 -17.18 3.27 -5.79
CA PRO A 163 -17.93 3.36 -7.04
C PRO A 163 -17.20 4.14 -8.14
N THR A 164 -16.17 4.91 -7.79
CA THR A 164 -15.44 5.78 -8.72
C THR A 164 -13.94 5.70 -8.52
N ALA A 165 -13.19 5.82 -9.62
CA ALA A 165 -11.74 5.90 -9.60
C ALA A 165 -11.23 7.10 -8.76
N PRO A 166 -10.04 7.02 -8.15
CA PRO A 166 -9.43 8.12 -7.41
C PRO A 166 -9.22 9.36 -8.29
N PRO A 167 -9.23 10.57 -7.69
CA PRO A 167 -8.74 11.77 -8.36
C PRO A 167 -7.34 11.54 -8.95
N LYS A 168 -7.06 12.16 -10.10
CA LYS A 168 -5.73 12.07 -10.72
C LYS A 168 -4.69 12.84 -9.91
N PRO A 169 -3.44 12.36 -9.84
CA PRO A 169 -2.37 13.12 -9.21
C PRO A 169 -2.05 14.40 -10.01
N PRO A 170 -1.50 15.44 -9.37
CA PRO A 170 -0.94 16.59 -10.07
C PRO A 170 0.24 16.15 -10.95
N PRO A 171 0.68 16.96 -11.94
CA PRO A 171 1.81 16.61 -12.81
C PRO A 171 3.07 16.26 -12.02
N GLY A 172 3.75 15.18 -12.42
CA GLY A 172 5.01 14.73 -11.82
C GLY A 172 5.17 13.21 -11.89
N VAL A 173 6.32 12.74 -11.43
CA VAL A 173 6.62 11.30 -11.30
C VAL A 173 6.32 10.86 -9.88
N TRP A 174 5.24 10.09 -9.74
CA TRP A 174 4.73 9.64 -8.44
C TRP A 174 4.95 8.15 -8.25
N SER A 175 4.53 7.35 -9.23
CA SER A 175 4.71 5.90 -9.29
C SER A 175 5.92 5.55 -10.13
N ILE A 176 6.61 4.46 -9.80
CA ILE A 176 7.66 3.88 -10.65
C ILE A 176 7.10 2.64 -11.32
N ASP A 177 6.99 2.66 -12.65
CA ASP A 177 6.53 1.51 -13.44
C ASP A 177 7.45 1.17 -14.62
N SER A 178 8.38 2.07 -14.93
CA SER A 178 9.36 1.93 -16.01
C SER A 178 10.74 2.43 -15.59
N VAL A 179 11.74 2.15 -16.43
CA VAL A 179 13.10 2.69 -16.26
C VAL A 179 13.11 4.22 -16.38
N ASP A 180 12.26 4.79 -17.24
CA ASP A 180 12.13 6.24 -17.41
C ASP A 180 11.56 6.92 -16.17
N ASP A 181 10.56 6.31 -15.51
CA ASP A 181 10.05 6.80 -14.23
C ASP A 181 11.13 6.78 -13.16
N LEU A 182 11.92 5.70 -13.10
CA LEU A 182 13.01 5.57 -12.14
C LEU A 182 14.08 6.64 -12.37
N ALA A 183 14.50 6.85 -13.62
CA ALA A 183 15.48 7.86 -13.99
C ALA A 183 14.97 9.27 -13.64
N ALA A 184 13.72 9.57 -14.01
CA ALA A 184 13.10 10.85 -13.70
C ALA A 184 12.98 11.07 -12.18
N ALA A 185 12.59 10.05 -11.41
CA ALA A 185 12.53 10.12 -9.94
C ALA A 185 13.90 10.39 -9.31
N GLN A 186 14.97 9.78 -9.82
CA GLN A 186 16.35 10.01 -9.36
C GLN A 186 16.79 11.47 -9.63
N SER A 187 16.26 12.12 -10.66
CA SER A 187 16.55 13.51 -11.03
C SER A 187 15.75 14.58 -10.25
N VAL A 188 14.65 14.26 -9.56
CA VAL A 188 13.80 15.26 -8.85
C VAL A 188 14.53 15.90 -7.67
N ILE A 189 15.10 17.09 -7.78
CA ILE A 189 15.82 17.80 -6.69
C ILE A 189 14.94 17.85 -5.42
N ALA A 190 15.52 17.44 -4.28
CA ALA A 190 14.82 17.30 -3.00
C ALA A 190 14.50 18.64 -2.33
#